data_AF-A0A954R4D7-F1
#
_entry.id   AF-A0A954R4D7-F1
#
_cell.length_a   1.000
_cell.length_b   1.000
_cell.length_c   1.000
_cell.angle_alpha   90.00
_cell.angle_beta   90.00
_cell.angle_gamma   90.00
#
_symmetry.space_group_name_H-M   'P 1'
#
loop_
_entity.id
_entity.type
_entity.pdbx_description
1 polymer ?
#
loop_
_entity_poly.entity_id
_entity_poly.type
_entity_poly.pdbx_seq_one_letter_code
_entity_poly.pdbx_strand_id
1 'polypeptide(L)'
;MTMKFKAAAKLIRTLIVLGYLLTAHSPATSQEPPSSTGAQVPQPQVPQHTTPSVSLSQQRAELQAQWWQHWLNGELTPAIERMQQLIELESSLFGSDSQRIVPRYETLSELYLETGDVQQAEASIHRASQILRAN
;
A
#
# COMPACT_ATOMS: atom_id res chain seq x y z
N MET A 1 10.88 -0.13 31.09
CA MET A 1 10.11 -1.36 30.78
C MET A 1 9.69 -1.39 29.30
N THR A 2 10.60 -1.08 28.37
CA THR A 2 10.28 -0.71 26.96
C THR A 2 10.95 -1.58 25.89
N MET A 3 11.86 -2.49 26.27
CA MET A 3 12.60 -3.31 25.30
C MET A 3 11.78 -4.47 24.71
N LYS A 4 10.82 -5.01 25.47
CA LYS A 4 10.03 -6.18 25.04
C LYS A 4 9.06 -5.86 23.89
N PHE A 5 8.50 -4.64 23.89
CA PHE A 5 7.53 -4.20 22.88
C PHE A 5 8.18 -3.97 21.50
N LYS A 6 9.39 -3.40 21.47
CA LYS A 6 10.15 -3.18 20.22
C LYS A 6 10.58 -4.50 19.56
N ALA A 7 10.99 -5.47 20.37
CA ALA A 7 11.35 -6.80 19.88
C ALA A 7 10.13 -7.57 19.33
N ALA A 8 8.98 -7.47 20.02
CA ALA A 8 7.73 -8.06 19.56
C ALA A 8 7.22 -7.40 18.26
N ALA A 9 7.25 -6.06 18.16
CA ALA A 9 6.89 -5.34 16.94
C ALA A 9 7.78 -5.80 15.77
N LYS A 10 9.11 -5.83 15.95
CA LYS A 10 10.05 -6.27 14.91
C LYS A 10 9.80 -7.73 14.44
N LEU A 11 9.46 -8.63 15.35
CA LEU A 11 9.07 -10.01 15.02
C LEU A 11 7.76 -10.05 14.22
N ILE A 12 6.75 -9.28 14.63
CA ILE A 12 5.47 -9.18 13.91
C ILE A 12 5.71 -8.63 12.50
N ARG A 13 6.52 -7.56 12.34
CA ARG A 13 6.86 -7.02 11.01
C ARG A 13 7.52 -8.07 10.11
N THR A 14 8.42 -8.86 10.69
CA THR A 14 9.13 -9.93 9.98
C THR A 14 8.18 -11.05 9.56
N LEU A 15 7.23 -11.43 10.41
CA LEU A 15 6.25 -12.47 10.11
C LEU A 15 5.23 -12.05 9.04
N ILE A 16 4.81 -10.78 9.03
CA ILE A 16 3.92 -10.24 7.98
C ILE A 16 4.62 -10.24 6.62
N VAL A 17 5.91 -9.85 6.57
CA VAL A 17 6.74 -9.94 5.34
C VAL A 17 6.81 -11.38 4.83
N LEU A 18 7.05 -12.34 5.73
CA LEU A 18 7.14 -13.76 5.37
C LEU A 18 5.81 -14.29 4.82
N GLY A 19 4.69 -13.89 5.44
CA GLY A 19 3.34 -14.25 4.98
C GLY A 19 3.02 -13.73 3.58
N TYR A 20 3.43 -12.49 3.27
CA TYR A 20 3.20 -11.88 1.95
C TYR A 20 4.04 -12.54 0.82
N LEU A 21 5.28 -12.95 1.14
CA LEU A 21 6.14 -13.72 0.22
C LEU A 21 5.58 -15.11 -0.09
N LEU A 22 4.87 -15.74 0.85
CA LEU A 22 4.23 -17.04 0.66
C LEU A 22 2.96 -16.97 -0.20
N THR A 23 2.28 -15.82 -0.26
CA THR A 23 1.09 -15.62 -1.11
C THR A 23 1.39 -15.17 -2.54
N ALA A 24 2.63 -14.79 -2.85
CA ALA A 24 3.01 -14.25 -4.16
C ALA A 24 3.51 -15.29 -5.18
N HIS A 25 3.43 -16.60 -4.89
CA HIS A 25 3.90 -17.65 -5.80
C HIS A 25 2.75 -18.49 -6.40
N SER A 26 1.93 -17.84 -7.22
CA SER A 26 1.08 -18.53 -8.19
C SER A 26 1.34 -17.98 -9.59
N PRO A 27 2.35 -18.47 -10.33
CA PRO A 27 2.41 -18.26 -11.77
C PRO A 27 1.33 -19.15 -12.42
N ALA A 28 0.18 -18.55 -12.74
CA ALA A 28 -0.77 -19.16 -13.65
C ALA A 28 -0.16 -19.14 -15.08
N THR A 29 0.65 -20.16 -15.38
CA THR A 29 1.11 -20.46 -16.73
C THR A 29 0.53 -21.80 -17.16
N SER A 30 -0.41 -21.77 -18.10
CA SER A 30 -0.80 -22.87 -18.98
C SER A 30 -1.32 -22.24 -20.28
N GLN A 31 -0.41 -22.07 -21.25
CA GLN A 31 -0.34 -22.75 -22.57
C GLN A 31 -1.33 -22.16 -23.59
N GLU A 32 -0.85 -21.63 -24.72
CA GLU A 32 -0.49 -22.45 -25.90
C GLU A 32 0.62 -21.80 -26.79
N PRO A 33 1.52 -22.58 -27.44
CA PRO A 33 2.39 -22.14 -28.55
C PRO A 33 2.01 -22.85 -29.89
N PRO A 34 2.75 -22.68 -31.00
CA PRO A 34 3.19 -21.46 -31.68
C PRO A 34 2.82 -21.46 -33.18
N SER A 35 2.80 -20.31 -33.84
CA SER A 35 2.94 -20.25 -35.32
C SER A 35 3.58 -18.95 -35.78
N SER A 36 4.89 -19.07 -36.01
CA SER A 36 5.64 -18.68 -37.20
C SER A 36 5.57 -17.25 -37.77
N THR A 37 6.80 -16.73 -37.92
CA THR A 37 7.29 -15.91 -39.03
C THR A 37 7.34 -14.40 -38.81
N GLY A 38 8.59 -13.91 -38.73
CA GLY A 38 8.99 -12.74 -39.52
C GLY A 38 9.32 -11.48 -38.75
N ALA A 39 10.61 -11.12 -38.80
CA ALA A 39 11.14 -9.76 -38.69
C ALA A 39 10.88 -8.97 -37.39
N GLN A 40 11.97 -8.75 -36.64
CA GLN A 40 12.10 -7.57 -35.77
C GLN A 40 11.84 -6.31 -36.60
N VAL A 41 10.68 -5.70 -36.38
CA VAL A 41 10.42 -4.29 -36.67
C VAL A 41 10.73 -3.53 -35.37
N PRO A 42 11.64 -2.54 -35.37
CA PRO A 42 11.80 -1.65 -34.22
C PRO A 42 10.46 -0.94 -34.01
N GLN A 43 9.78 -1.20 -32.90
CA GLN A 43 8.60 -0.43 -32.55
C GLN A 43 9.00 1.05 -32.36
N PRO A 44 8.30 2.00 -33.00
CA PRO A 44 8.54 3.42 -32.75
C PRO A 44 8.29 3.73 -31.28
N GLN A 45 9.21 4.47 -30.66
CA GLN A 45 8.96 5.12 -29.38
C GLN A 45 7.82 6.12 -29.59
N VAL A 46 6.59 5.70 -29.28
CA VAL A 46 5.44 6.61 -29.24
C VAL A 46 5.74 7.64 -28.13
N PRO A 47 5.73 8.95 -28.44
CA PRO A 47 5.86 9.99 -27.43
C PRO A 47 4.77 9.78 -26.38
N GLN A 48 5.17 9.52 -25.13
CA GLN A 48 4.24 9.35 -24.03
C GLN A 48 3.61 10.71 -23.71
N HIS A 49 2.48 11.03 -24.35
CA HIS A 49 1.53 11.96 -23.78
C HIS A 49 1.00 11.32 -22.49
N THR A 50 1.53 11.74 -21.35
CA THR A 50 1.13 11.26 -20.03
C THR A 50 -0.32 11.65 -19.77
N THR A 51 -1.23 10.69 -19.90
CA THR A 51 -2.59 10.86 -19.39
C THR A 51 -2.51 10.95 -17.86
N PRO A 52 -3.23 11.89 -17.20
CA PRO A 52 -3.17 12.08 -15.75
C PRO A 52 -3.45 10.80 -14.93
N SER A 53 -4.24 9.88 -15.48
CA SER A 53 -4.56 8.59 -14.85
C SER A 53 -3.35 7.66 -14.67
N VAL A 54 -2.40 7.66 -15.61
CA VAL A 54 -1.17 6.86 -15.51
C VAL A 54 -0.23 7.46 -14.44
N SER A 55 -0.20 8.79 -14.30
CA SER A 55 0.60 9.47 -13.27
C SER A 55 0.09 9.22 -11.85
N LEU A 56 -1.24 9.25 -11.64
CA LEU A 56 -1.83 9.03 -10.31
C LEU A 56 -1.72 7.58 -9.84
N SER A 57 -1.84 6.61 -10.75
CA SER A 57 -1.63 5.20 -10.42
C SER A 57 -0.18 4.89 -10.05
N GLN A 58 0.78 5.50 -10.75
CA GLN A 58 2.21 5.44 -10.38
C GLN A 58 2.46 6.08 -9.01
N GLN A 59 1.94 7.29 -8.78
CA GLN A 59 2.07 7.98 -7.50
C GLN A 59 1.50 7.15 -6.33
N ARG A 60 0.36 6.49 -6.54
CA ARG A 60 -0.23 5.59 -5.55
C ARG A 60 0.68 4.41 -5.23
N ALA A 61 1.22 3.76 -6.26
CA ALA A 61 2.13 2.63 -6.09
C ALA A 61 3.43 3.04 -5.37
N GLU A 62 3.96 4.22 -5.69
CA GLU A 62 5.13 4.81 -5.07
C GLU A 62 4.90 5.05 -3.56
N LEU A 63 3.82 5.75 -3.20
CA LEU A 63 3.46 5.98 -1.79
C LEU A 63 3.24 4.65 -1.05
N GLN A 64 2.60 3.68 -1.71
CA GLN A 64 2.40 2.35 -1.16
C GLN A 64 3.73 1.61 -0.90
N ALA A 65 4.72 1.75 -1.78
CA ALA A 65 6.04 1.19 -1.57
C ALA A 65 6.81 1.93 -0.45
N GLN A 66 6.74 3.26 -0.42
CA GLN A 66 7.51 4.07 0.53
C GLN A 66 7.07 3.88 1.98
N TRP A 67 5.76 3.88 2.28
CA TRP A 67 5.33 3.67 3.67
C TRP A 67 5.78 2.30 4.18
N TRP A 68 5.71 1.29 3.32
CA TRP A 68 6.12 -0.07 3.64
C TRP A 68 7.62 -0.14 3.95
N GLN A 69 8.45 0.48 3.11
CA GLN A 69 9.89 0.56 3.33
C GLN A 69 10.23 1.27 4.66
N HIS A 70 9.60 2.41 4.93
CA HIS A 70 9.79 3.12 6.20
C HIS A 70 9.38 2.27 7.41
N TRP A 71 8.23 1.59 7.35
CA TRP A 71 7.77 0.71 8.42
C TRP A 71 8.71 -0.47 8.67
N LEU A 72 9.23 -1.09 7.60
CA LEU A 72 10.23 -2.16 7.68
C LEU A 72 11.52 -1.68 8.35
N ASN A 73 11.97 -0.46 8.02
CA ASN A 73 13.15 0.16 8.62
C ASN A 73 12.88 0.63 10.07
N GLY A 74 11.62 0.62 10.51
CA GLY A 74 11.18 1.10 11.81
C GLY A 74 11.08 2.60 11.94
N GLU A 75 11.09 3.29 10.81
CA GLU A 75 10.89 4.72 10.66
C GLU A 75 9.37 5.00 10.66
N LEU A 76 8.75 4.95 11.84
CA LEU A 76 7.29 5.00 11.94
C LEU A 76 6.70 6.36 11.54
N THR A 77 7.37 7.47 11.87
CA THR A 77 6.91 8.82 11.49
C THR A 77 6.81 8.98 9.96
N PRO A 78 7.86 8.72 9.16
CA PRO A 78 7.72 8.82 7.70
C PRO A 78 6.78 7.74 7.13
N ALA A 79 6.64 6.56 7.76
CA ALA A 79 5.62 5.60 7.36
C ALA A 79 4.19 6.17 7.49
N ILE A 80 3.91 6.84 8.61
CA ILE A 80 2.63 7.53 8.86
C ILE A 80 2.39 8.61 7.81
N GLU A 81 3.38 9.46 7.55
CA GLU A 81 3.27 10.54 6.55
C GLU A 81 2.92 10.00 5.16
N ARG A 82 3.61 8.93 4.72
CA ARG A 82 3.31 8.29 3.42
C ARG A 82 1.93 7.64 3.39
N MET A 83 1.49 7.05 4.49
CA MET A 83 0.15 6.48 4.61
C MET A 83 -0.95 7.56 4.54
N GLN A 84 -0.74 8.71 5.19
CA GLN A 84 -1.67 9.85 5.10
C GLN A 84 -1.76 10.40 3.68
N GLN A 85 -0.62 10.56 3.00
CA GLN A 85 -0.59 10.97 1.58
C GLN A 85 -1.31 9.96 0.69
N LEU A 86 -1.17 8.66 0.97
CA LEU A 86 -1.86 7.61 0.25
C LEU A 86 -3.38 7.70 0.46
N ILE A 87 -3.84 7.95 1.69
CA ILE A 87 -5.26 8.17 2.01
C ILE A 87 -5.81 9.38 1.28
N GLU A 88 -5.10 10.50 1.26
CA GLU A 88 -5.52 11.72 0.56
C GLU A 88 -5.66 11.48 -0.94
N LEU A 89 -4.65 10.83 -1.55
CA LEU A 89 -4.68 10.47 -2.96
C LEU A 89 -5.83 9.51 -3.27
N GLU A 90 -5.99 8.42 -2.51
CA GLU A 90 -7.05 7.44 -2.73
C GLU A 90 -8.45 8.04 -2.46
N SER A 91 -8.57 8.99 -1.52
CA SER A 91 -9.81 9.74 -1.30
C SER A 91 -10.16 10.63 -2.48
N SER A 92 -9.17 11.26 -3.13
CA SER A 92 -9.39 12.06 -4.35
C SER A 92 -9.82 11.19 -5.54
N LEU A 93 -9.36 9.94 -5.60
CA LEU A 93 -9.63 9.00 -6.69
C LEU A 93 -10.95 8.25 -6.54
N PHE A 94 -11.31 7.85 -5.32
CA PHE A 94 -12.44 6.95 -5.07
C PHE A 94 -13.57 7.60 -4.27
N GLY A 95 -13.35 8.80 -3.73
CA GLY A 95 -14.21 9.47 -2.77
C GLY A 95 -13.80 9.18 -1.32
N SER A 96 -13.99 10.18 -0.46
CA SER A 96 -13.63 10.13 0.97
C SER A 96 -14.42 9.10 1.80
N ASP A 97 -15.54 8.61 1.28
CA ASP A 97 -16.40 7.60 1.93
C ASP A 97 -16.38 6.25 1.17
N SER A 98 -15.38 6.05 0.31
CA SER A 98 -15.21 4.78 -0.40
C SER A 98 -14.77 3.68 0.56
N GLN A 99 -15.44 2.53 0.56
CA GLN A 99 -14.96 1.36 1.32
C GLN A 99 -13.53 0.93 0.91
N ARG A 100 -13.05 1.32 -0.28
CA ARG A 100 -11.69 1.02 -0.76
C ARG A 100 -10.58 1.62 0.10
N ILE A 101 -10.85 2.70 0.83
CA ILE A 101 -9.83 3.38 1.65
C ILE A 101 -9.81 2.87 3.11
N VAL A 102 -10.81 2.07 3.52
CA VAL A 102 -10.92 1.55 4.89
C VAL A 102 -9.65 0.83 5.36
N PRO A 103 -9.04 -0.08 4.56
CA PRO A 103 -7.81 -0.76 4.98
C PRO A 103 -6.66 0.20 5.29
N ARG A 104 -6.63 1.39 4.67
CA ARG A 104 -5.58 2.39 4.94
C ARG A 104 -5.73 3.02 6.32
N TYR A 105 -6.96 3.29 6.74
CA TYR A 105 -7.24 3.80 8.08
C TYR A 105 -6.93 2.75 9.16
N GLU A 106 -7.18 1.47 8.88
CA GLU A 106 -6.76 0.37 9.75
C GLU A 106 -5.24 0.32 9.89
N THR A 107 -4.50 0.31 8.78
CA THR A 107 -3.03 0.35 8.82
C THR A 107 -2.50 1.61 9.52
N LEU A 108 -3.10 2.78 9.27
CA LEU A 108 -2.72 4.02 9.93
C LEU A 108 -2.92 3.93 11.46
N SER A 109 -4.00 3.28 11.91
CA SER A 109 -4.24 3.06 13.33
C SER A 109 -3.18 2.17 13.98
N GLU A 110 -2.74 1.11 13.28
CA GLU A 110 -1.67 0.23 13.75
C GLU A 110 -0.35 1.00 13.88
N LEU A 111 -0.01 1.81 12.87
CA LEU A 111 1.17 2.67 12.92
C LEU A 111 1.15 3.63 14.12
N TYR A 112 -0.01 4.22 14.43
CA TYR A 112 -0.16 5.09 15.60
C TYR A 112 -0.07 4.33 16.93
N LEU A 113 -0.60 3.10 17.00
CA LEU A 113 -0.40 2.26 18.19
C LEU A 113 1.08 1.91 18.39
N GLU A 114 1.82 1.67 17.31
CA GLU A 114 3.25 1.40 17.35
C GLU A 114 4.08 2.62 17.82
N THR A 115 3.64 3.85 17.52
CA THR A 115 4.26 5.09 18.04
C THR A 115 3.79 5.45 19.45
N GLY A 116 2.71 4.83 19.93
CA GLY A 116 2.09 5.11 21.23
C GLY A 116 1.05 6.23 21.19
N ASP A 117 0.68 6.72 20.00
CA ASP A 117 -0.35 7.74 19.82
C ASP A 117 -1.75 7.11 19.76
N VAL A 118 -2.27 6.73 20.92
CA VAL A 118 -3.57 6.04 21.03
C VAL A 118 -4.73 6.92 20.53
N GLN A 119 -4.64 8.24 20.68
CA GLN A 119 -5.70 9.16 20.26
C GLN A 119 -5.85 9.17 18.74
N GLN A 120 -4.74 9.24 18.02
CA GLN A 120 -4.77 9.20 16.55
C GLN A 120 -5.13 7.81 16.01
N ALA A 121 -4.75 6.74 16.72
CA ALA A 121 -5.19 5.39 16.39
C ALA A 121 -6.72 5.26 16.49
N GLU A 122 -7.31 5.73 17.59
CA GLU A 122 -8.76 5.72 17.79
C GLU A 122 -9.48 6.55 16.73
N ALA A 123 -8.99 7.74 16.42
CA ALA A 123 -9.55 8.58 15.37
C ALA A 123 -9.56 7.87 14.00
N SER A 124 -8.48 7.15 13.68
CA SER A 124 -8.35 6.40 12.42
C SER A 124 -9.37 5.25 12.34
N ILE A 125 -9.50 4.44 13.41
CA ILE A 125 -10.49 3.36 13.48
C ILE A 125 -11.93 3.90 13.46
N HIS A 126 -12.17 5.02 14.14
CA HIS A 126 -13.48 5.66 14.13
C HIS A 126 -13.85 6.10 12.71
N ARG A 127 -12.90 6.66 11.95
CA ARG A 127 -13.12 7.04 10.55
C ARG A 127 -13.42 5.83 9.66
N ALA A 128 -12.64 4.75 9.79
CA ALA A 128 -12.91 3.48 9.10
C ALA A 128 -14.34 2.96 9.39
N SER A 129 -14.73 2.98 10.66
CA SER A 129 -16.06 2.53 11.10
C SER A 129 -17.20 3.39 10.54
N GLN A 130 -17.01 4.71 10.42
CA GLN A 130 -18.00 5.60 9.81
C GLN A 130 -18.24 5.25 8.34
N ILE A 131 -17.15 5.02 7.57
CA ILE A 131 -17.23 4.66 6.16
C ILE A 131 -17.97 3.33 5.96
N LEU A 132 -17.68 2.35 6.81
CA LEU A 132 -18.33 1.03 6.77
C LEU A 132 -19.81 1.08 7.13
N ARG A 133 -20.25 2.03 7.98
CA ARG A 133 -21.64 2.18 8.40
C ARG A 133 -22.49 3.04 7.46
N ALA A 134 -21.84 3.85 6.62
CA ALA A 134 -22.50 4.77 5.70
C ALA A 134 -22.83 4.15 4.33
N ASN A 135 -22.32 2.96 4.02
CA ASN A 135 -22.59 2.18 2.82
C ASN A 135 -23.43 0.95 3.16
#